data_AF-N1UDJ0-F1
#
_entry.id   AF-N1UDJ0-F1
#
_cell.length_a   1.000
_cell.length_b   1.000
_cell.length_c   1.000
_cell.angle_alpha   90.00
_cell.angle_beta   90.00
_cell.angle_gamma   90.00
#
_symmetry.space_group_name_H-M   'P 1'
#
loop_
_entity.id
_entity.type
_entity.pdbx_description
1 polymer ?
#
loop_
_entity_poly.entity_id
_entity_poly.type
_entity_poly.pdbx_seq_one_letter_code
_entity_poly.pdbx_strand_id
1 'polypeptide(L)'
;MKSKISFTLIAASLVFFLASGCKQDPVGYNNKIMEVVNASITDIDALNAEMEKEDLTNAENVRKAWETKLASSLDKLKGIGDFKGDSGFKNASIQTLETYLNIVSKDYKRLIELRGLKDKADSNEINQILNRINQDFEKAGTSLNAASEKFAKEYTVQ
;
A
#
# COMPACT_ATOMS: atom_id res chain seq x y z
N MET A 1 25.86 59.50 21.32
CA MET A 1 25.88 58.32 20.43
C MET A 1 24.76 57.38 20.84
N LYS A 2 23.92 56.98 19.87
CA LYS A 2 22.77 56.09 20.03
C LYS A 2 23.22 54.64 19.81
N SER A 3 22.72 53.69 20.60
CA SER A 3 22.61 52.26 20.25
C SER A 3 21.63 51.62 21.24
N LYS A 4 20.30 51.67 21.00
CA LYS A 4 19.46 50.76 20.20
C LYS A 4 19.53 49.29 20.63
N ILE A 5 18.72 48.97 21.64
CA ILE A 5 18.20 47.64 21.96
C ILE A 5 17.42 47.13 20.72
N SER A 6 17.82 46.00 20.16
CA SER A 6 17.03 45.30 19.14
C SER A 6 16.31 44.12 19.79
N PHE A 7 14.99 44.24 19.93
CA PHE A 7 14.09 43.13 20.15
C PHE A 7 13.89 42.39 18.82
N THR A 8 14.38 41.17 18.71
CA THR A 8 14.04 40.28 17.59
C THR A 8 12.70 39.63 17.89
N LEU A 9 11.64 40.10 17.23
CA LEU A 9 10.36 39.40 17.16
C LEU A 9 10.57 38.10 16.36
N ILE A 10 10.35 36.95 17.01
CA ILE A 10 10.18 35.67 16.33
C ILE A 10 8.75 35.66 15.79
N ALA A 11 8.60 35.92 14.49
CA ALA A 11 7.35 35.71 13.79
C ALA A 11 7.10 34.19 13.69
N ALA A 12 6.15 33.69 14.48
CA ALA A 12 5.62 32.35 14.32
C ALA A 12 4.84 32.28 13.00
N SER A 13 5.44 31.65 11.99
CA SER A 13 4.78 31.31 10.73
C SER A 13 3.75 30.21 10.98
N LEU A 14 2.59 30.58 11.49
CA LEU A 14 1.36 29.79 11.40
C LEU A 14 0.98 29.71 9.91
N VAL A 15 1.49 28.69 9.22
CA VAL A 15 0.94 28.28 7.93
C VAL A 15 -0.43 27.68 8.21
N PHE A 16 -1.44 28.54 8.30
CA PHE A 16 -2.82 28.13 8.04
C PHE A 16 -2.85 27.65 6.59
N PHE A 17 -2.85 26.34 6.41
CA PHE A 17 -3.30 25.74 5.16
C PHE A 17 -4.72 26.26 4.92
N LEU A 18 -4.84 27.23 4.01
CA LEU A 18 -6.09 27.63 3.42
C LEU A 18 -6.66 26.36 2.78
N ALA A 19 -7.61 25.72 3.46
CA ALA A 19 -8.48 24.72 2.88
C ALA A 19 -9.30 25.42 1.79
N SER A 20 -8.69 25.56 0.62
CA SER A 20 -9.38 25.98 -0.59
C SER A 20 -10.53 25.00 -0.79
N GLY A 21 -11.75 25.54 -0.75
CA GLY A 21 -13.01 24.79 -0.78
C GLY A 21 -13.29 24.12 -2.12
N CYS A 22 -12.39 23.26 -2.59
CA CYS A 22 -12.79 22.21 -3.52
C CYS A 22 -13.72 21.28 -2.75
N LYS A 23 -14.99 21.23 -3.15
CA LYS A 23 -15.91 20.19 -2.66
C LYS A 23 -15.30 18.84 -3.06
N GLN A 24 -14.64 18.17 -2.12
CA GLN A 24 -14.16 16.82 -2.33
C GLN A 24 -15.38 15.90 -2.33
N ASP A 25 -15.65 15.28 -3.47
CA ASP A 25 -16.69 14.28 -3.64
C ASP A 25 -16.22 12.95 -3.00
N PRO A 26 -16.94 12.41 -2.01
CA PRO A 26 -16.54 11.19 -1.31
C PRO A 26 -16.53 9.97 -2.23
N VAL A 27 -17.45 9.89 -3.21
CA VAL A 27 -17.49 8.78 -4.17
C VAL A 27 -16.27 8.82 -5.08
N GLY A 28 -15.96 9.98 -5.65
CA GLY A 28 -14.78 10.20 -6.47
C GLY A 28 -13.48 9.96 -5.71
N TYR A 29 -13.39 10.37 -4.44
CA TYR A 29 -12.25 10.08 -3.59
C TYR A 29 -12.07 8.57 -3.36
N ASN A 30 -13.15 7.87 -3.02
CA ASN A 30 -13.11 6.43 -2.83
C ASN A 30 -12.68 5.70 -4.11
N ASN A 31 -13.29 6.05 -5.24
CA ASN A 31 -12.99 5.45 -6.54
C ASN A 31 -11.53 5.66 -6.93
N LYS A 32 -10.98 6.85 -6.72
CA LYS A 32 -9.58 7.15 -7.00
C LYS A 32 -8.62 6.26 -6.20
N ILE A 33 -8.90 6.03 -4.92
CA ILE A 33 -8.08 5.14 -4.08
C ILE A 33 -8.24 3.69 -4.55
N MET A 34 -9.47 3.21 -4.73
CA MET A 34 -9.73 1.83 -5.11
C MET A 34 -9.23 1.48 -6.51
N GLU A 35 -9.21 2.43 -7.45
CA GLU A 35 -8.59 2.25 -8.76
C GLU A 35 -7.08 1.92 -8.61
N VAL A 36 -6.36 2.66 -7.76
CA VAL A 36 -4.94 2.41 -7.50
C VAL A 36 -4.73 1.04 -6.84
N VAL A 37 -5.54 0.70 -5.83
CA VAL A 37 -5.42 -0.58 -5.13
C VAL A 37 -5.77 -1.77 -6.05
N ASN A 38 -6.90 -1.73 -6.75
CA ASN A 38 -7.36 -2.81 -7.60
C ASN A 38 -6.43 -3.06 -8.78
N ALA A 39 -5.88 -1.99 -9.38
CA ALA A 39 -4.87 -2.14 -10.42
C ALA A 39 -3.65 -2.92 -9.91
N SER A 40 -3.33 -2.81 -8.61
CA SER A 40 -2.11 -3.35 -7.99
C SER A 40 -2.19 -4.83 -7.58
N ILE A 41 -3.34 -5.48 -7.64
CA ILE A 41 -3.51 -6.88 -7.20
C ILE A 41 -3.69 -7.88 -8.34
N THR A 42 -3.69 -7.41 -9.59
CA THR A 42 -3.96 -8.23 -10.78
C THR A 42 -2.86 -9.23 -11.12
N ASP A 43 -1.66 -9.08 -10.56
CA ASP A 43 -0.50 -9.92 -10.87
C ASP A 43 -0.37 -11.15 -9.95
N ILE A 44 -1.22 -11.28 -8.92
CA ILE A 44 -1.17 -12.42 -7.99
C ILE A 44 -1.42 -13.74 -8.69
N ASP A 45 -2.44 -13.79 -9.57
CA ASP A 45 -2.81 -14.99 -10.30
C ASP A 45 -1.73 -15.37 -11.31
N ALA A 46 -1.12 -14.38 -11.96
CA ALA A 46 -0.02 -14.59 -12.88
C ALA A 46 1.20 -15.19 -12.16
N LEU A 47 1.57 -14.64 -10.99
CA LEU A 47 2.68 -15.17 -10.21
C LEU A 47 2.40 -16.60 -9.73
N ASN A 48 1.20 -16.86 -9.21
CA ASN A 48 0.80 -18.19 -8.77
C ASN A 48 0.80 -19.20 -9.92
N ALA A 49 0.33 -18.81 -11.11
CA ALA A 49 0.36 -19.67 -12.28
C ALA A 49 1.79 -20.05 -12.71
N GLU A 50 2.75 -19.11 -12.69
CA GLU A 50 4.16 -19.44 -13.00
C GLU A 50 4.78 -20.33 -11.92
N MET A 51 4.42 -20.09 -10.65
CA MET A 51 4.85 -20.91 -9.52
C MET A 51 4.32 -22.35 -9.60
N GLU A 52 3.07 -22.55 -10.04
CA GLU A 52 2.46 -23.87 -10.27
C GLU A 52 3.10 -24.64 -11.43
N LYS A 53 3.53 -23.94 -12.49
CA LYS A 53 4.27 -24.52 -13.62
C LYS A 53 5.72 -24.89 -13.26
N GLU A 54 6.18 -24.53 -12.07
CA GLU A 54 7.58 -24.59 -11.65
C GLU A 54 8.54 -23.77 -12.56
N ASP A 55 8.01 -22.80 -13.31
CA ASP A 55 8.82 -21.88 -14.11
C ASP A 55 9.35 -20.77 -13.21
N LEU A 56 10.36 -21.11 -12.40
CA LEU A 56 10.92 -20.21 -11.39
C LEU A 56 11.56 -18.95 -11.99
N THR A 57 12.00 -19.02 -13.25
CA THR A 57 12.56 -17.86 -13.96
C THR A 57 11.46 -16.87 -14.29
N ASN A 58 10.36 -17.34 -14.88
CA ASN A 58 9.22 -16.47 -15.17
C ASN A 58 8.49 -16.03 -13.90
N ALA A 59 8.40 -16.88 -12.88
CA ALA A 59 7.88 -16.49 -11.57
C ALA A 59 8.67 -15.31 -10.97
N GLU A 60 10.01 -15.35 -11.01
CA GLU A 60 10.83 -14.24 -10.53
C GLU A 60 10.66 -12.96 -11.37
N ASN A 61 10.49 -13.09 -12.69
CA ASN A 61 10.22 -11.95 -13.57
C ASN A 61 8.87 -11.29 -13.24
N VAL A 62 7.80 -12.10 -13.10
CA VAL A 62 6.47 -11.63 -12.72
C VAL A 62 6.52 -10.99 -11.33
N ARG A 63 7.20 -11.62 -10.37
CA ARG A 63 7.38 -11.08 -9.00
C ARG A 63 8.02 -9.69 -9.02
N LYS A 64 9.12 -9.49 -9.76
CA LYS A 64 9.80 -8.19 -9.88
C LYS A 64 8.93 -7.12 -10.56
N ALA A 65 8.19 -7.51 -11.59
CA ALA A 65 7.26 -6.61 -12.27
C ALA A 65 6.15 -6.16 -11.31
N TRP A 66 5.59 -7.09 -10.55
CA TRP A 66 4.58 -6.80 -9.53
C TRP A 66 5.14 -5.92 -8.40
N GLU A 67 6.34 -6.22 -7.89
CA GLU A 67 7.05 -5.40 -6.90
C GLU A 67 7.19 -3.94 -7.36
N THR A 68 7.62 -3.74 -8.61
CA THR A 68 7.76 -2.40 -9.22
C THR A 68 6.42 -1.66 -9.30
N LYS A 69 5.36 -2.38 -9.69
CA LYS A 69 4.01 -1.83 -9.79
C LYS A 69 3.46 -1.44 -8.41
N LEU A 70 3.66 -2.28 -7.39
CA LEU A 70 3.27 -1.98 -6.01
C LEU A 70 3.97 -0.73 -5.47
N ALA A 71 5.27 -0.59 -5.71
CA ALA A 71 6.02 0.61 -5.35
C ALA A 71 5.44 1.87 -6.03
N SER A 72 5.19 1.80 -7.34
CA SER A 72 4.56 2.91 -8.09
C SER A 72 3.18 3.28 -7.55
N SER A 73 2.35 2.28 -7.22
CA SER A 73 1.02 2.50 -6.66
C SER A 73 1.05 3.07 -5.25
N LEU A 74 2.03 2.69 -4.43
CA LEU A 74 2.26 3.32 -3.13
C LEU A 74 2.58 4.80 -3.27
N ASP A 75 3.43 5.18 -4.22
CA ASP A 75 3.75 6.58 -4.49
C ASP A 75 2.51 7.36 -4.97
N LYS A 76 1.68 6.75 -5.82
CA LYS A 76 0.40 7.34 -6.23
C LYS A 76 -0.53 7.58 -5.04
N LEU A 77 -0.70 6.59 -4.15
CA LEU A 77 -1.53 6.74 -2.94
C LEU A 77 -1.00 7.83 -2.01
N LYS A 78 0.31 7.89 -1.79
CA LYS A 78 0.96 8.94 -0.97
C LYS A 78 0.74 10.34 -1.56
N GLY A 79 0.63 10.45 -2.88
CA GLY A 79 0.28 11.69 -3.58
C GLY A 79 -1.19 12.09 -3.50
N ILE A 80 -2.08 11.23 -2.98
CA ILE A 80 -3.48 11.59 -2.73
C ILE A 80 -3.54 12.41 -1.42
N GLY A 81 -4.07 13.62 -1.53
CA GLY A 81 -4.35 14.47 -0.36
C GLY A 81 -5.47 13.89 0.50
N ASP A 82 -5.53 14.29 1.77
CA ASP A 82 -6.54 13.80 2.70
C ASP A 82 -7.96 14.23 2.29
N PHE A 83 -8.98 13.47 2.70
CA PHE A 83 -10.37 13.81 2.45
C PHE A 83 -10.89 14.69 3.60
N LYS A 84 -11.02 16.00 3.36
CA LYS A 84 -11.46 16.96 4.39
C LYS A 84 -10.61 16.90 5.67
N GLY A 85 -9.32 16.58 5.53
CA GLY A 85 -8.39 16.37 6.65
C GLY A 85 -8.38 14.96 7.23
N ASP A 86 -9.25 14.06 6.77
CA ASP A 86 -9.27 12.66 7.14
C ASP A 86 -8.39 11.83 6.20
N SER A 87 -7.36 11.20 6.76
CA SER A 87 -6.42 10.33 6.05
C SER A 87 -6.70 8.84 6.27
N GLY A 88 -7.71 8.46 7.06
CA GLY A 88 -7.92 7.10 7.54
C GLY A 88 -8.01 6.07 6.41
N PHE A 89 -8.86 6.32 5.42
CA PHE A 89 -9.02 5.39 4.29
C PHE A 89 -7.78 5.31 3.40
N LYS A 90 -7.11 6.46 3.15
CA LYS A 90 -5.86 6.51 2.40
C LYS A 90 -4.76 5.74 3.11
N ASN A 91 -4.58 5.95 4.41
CA ASN A 91 -3.53 5.29 5.19
C ASN A 91 -3.77 3.79 5.29
N ALA A 92 -5.02 3.34 5.43
CA ALA A 92 -5.35 1.92 5.35
C ALA A 92 -4.98 1.33 3.98
N SER A 93 -5.26 2.06 2.90
CA SER A 93 -4.91 1.64 1.53
C SER A 93 -3.39 1.57 1.30
N ILE A 94 -2.64 2.54 1.84
CA ILE A 94 -1.17 2.52 1.85
C ILE A 94 -0.68 1.28 2.60
N GLN A 95 -1.18 1.03 3.81
CA GLN A 95 -0.80 -0.12 4.62
C GLN A 95 -1.07 -1.45 3.89
N THR A 96 -2.20 -1.56 3.18
CA THR A 96 -2.51 -2.73 2.36
C THR A 96 -1.47 -2.96 1.26
N LEU A 97 -1.10 -1.92 0.50
CA LEU A 97 -0.08 -2.06 -0.54
C LEU A 97 1.32 -2.29 0.03
N GLU A 98 1.65 -1.76 1.20
CA GLU A 98 2.90 -2.06 1.91
C GLU A 98 2.96 -3.52 2.36
N THR A 99 1.84 -4.08 2.80
CA THR A 99 1.74 -5.52 3.11
C THR A 99 1.96 -6.36 1.85
N TYR A 100 1.29 -6.02 0.73
CA TYR A 100 1.49 -6.73 -0.53
C TYR A 100 2.93 -6.62 -1.03
N LEU A 101 3.54 -5.44 -0.92
CA LEU A 101 4.94 -5.23 -1.28
C LEU A 101 5.88 -6.10 -0.42
N ASN A 102 5.63 -6.21 0.88
CA ASN A 102 6.40 -7.10 1.76
C ASN A 102 6.26 -8.57 1.35
N ILE A 103 5.03 -9.02 1.08
CA ILE A 103 4.77 -10.38 0.59
C ILE A 103 5.56 -10.67 -0.70
N VAL A 104 5.54 -9.74 -1.66
CA VAL A 104 6.19 -9.93 -2.97
C VAL A 104 7.72 -9.81 -2.88
N SER A 105 8.24 -8.87 -2.09
CA SER A 105 9.69 -8.62 -1.98
C SER A 105 10.40 -9.63 -1.08
N LYS A 106 9.70 -10.23 -0.11
CA LYS A 106 10.27 -11.15 0.88
C LYS A 106 9.75 -12.57 0.73
N ASP A 107 8.45 -12.77 0.94
CA ASP A 107 7.88 -14.11 1.06
C ASP A 107 7.85 -14.87 -0.27
N TYR A 108 7.33 -14.27 -1.34
CA TYR A 108 7.37 -14.91 -2.67
C TYR A 108 8.80 -15.09 -3.18
N LYS A 109 9.68 -14.12 -2.93
CA LYS A 109 11.10 -14.24 -3.30
C LYS A 109 11.73 -15.46 -2.61
N ARG A 110 11.54 -15.59 -1.29
CA ARG A 110 12.06 -16.73 -0.52
C ARG A 110 11.42 -18.05 -0.95
N LEU A 111 10.12 -18.04 -1.28
CA LEU A 111 9.42 -19.22 -1.76
C LEU A 111 9.98 -19.71 -3.11
N ILE A 112 10.28 -18.80 -4.04
CA ILE A 112 10.93 -19.12 -5.32
C ILE A 112 12.32 -19.73 -5.08
N GLU A 113 13.12 -19.12 -4.22
CA GLU A 113 14.45 -19.62 -3.84
C GLU A 113 14.37 -21.05 -3.27
N LEU A 114 13.44 -21.30 -2.35
CA LEU A 114 13.23 -22.61 -1.74
C LEU A 114 12.79 -23.65 -2.77
N ARG A 115 11.82 -23.33 -3.65
CA ARG A 115 11.41 -24.25 -4.71
C ARG A 115 12.55 -24.60 -5.66
N GLY A 116 13.49 -23.68 -5.88
CA GLY A 116 14.71 -23.93 -6.67
C GLY A 116 15.65 -24.97 -6.06
N LEU A 117 15.56 -25.21 -4.74
CA LEU A 117 16.34 -26.24 -4.05
C LEU A 117 15.77 -27.66 -4.22
N LYS A 118 14.54 -27.80 -4.74
CA LYS A 118 13.83 -29.07 -4.92
C LYS A 118 13.84 -29.90 -3.63
N ASP A 119 14.29 -31.15 -3.68
CA ASP A 119 14.34 -32.09 -2.55
C ASP A 119 15.22 -31.61 -1.38
N LYS A 120 16.04 -30.57 -1.58
CA LYS A 120 16.88 -29.97 -0.52
C LYS A 120 16.18 -28.85 0.24
N ALA A 121 14.98 -28.46 -0.18
CA ALA A 121 14.23 -27.37 0.45
C ALA A 121 13.71 -27.78 1.83
N ASP A 122 13.72 -26.84 2.78
CA ASP A 122 13.04 -27.03 4.05
C ASP A 122 11.53 -26.91 3.85
N SER A 123 10.84 -28.06 3.91
CA SER A 123 9.39 -28.13 3.76
C SER A 123 8.63 -27.38 4.86
N ASN A 124 9.19 -27.27 6.08
CA ASN A 124 8.57 -26.50 7.14
C ASN A 124 8.65 -25.01 6.85
N GLU A 125 9.78 -24.53 6.33
CA GLU A 125 9.94 -23.13 5.94
C GLU A 125 8.96 -22.76 4.81
N ILE A 126 8.82 -23.61 3.79
CA ILE A 126 7.84 -23.44 2.71
C ILE A 126 6.42 -23.27 3.28
N ASN A 127 5.99 -24.17 4.15
CA ASN A 127 4.65 -24.14 4.74
C ASN A 127 4.42 -22.87 5.59
N GLN A 128 5.43 -22.44 6.36
CA GLN A 128 5.35 -21.21 7.13
C GLN A 128 5.21 -19.97 6.26
N ILE A 129 5.95 -19.92 5.14
CA ILE A 129 5.85 -18.82 4.16
C ILE A 129 4.46 -18.79 3.53
N LEU A 130 3.96 -19.93 3.05
CA LEU A 130 2.62 -20.01 2.45
C LEU A 130 1.52 -19.57 3.43
N ASN A 131 1.60 -20.01 4.68
CA ASN A 131 0.65 -19.59 5.72
C ASN A 131 0.71 -18.08 5.98
N ARG A 132 1.91 -17.50 6.07
CA ARG A 132 2.08 -16.05 6.28
C ARG A 132 1.55 -15.25 5.09
N ILE A 133 1.84 -15.68 3.86
CA ILE A 133 1.30 -15.06 2.64
C ILE A 133 -0.22 -14.99 2.70
N ASN A 134 -0.89 -16.12 3.00
CA ASN A 134 -2.35 -16.18 3.06
C ASN A 134 -2.91 -15.26 4.17
N GLN A 135 -2.33 -15.34 5.38
CA GLN A 135 -2.77 -14.53 6.52
C GLN A 135 -2.59 -13.03 6.28
N ASP A 136 -1.46 -12.62 5.68
CA ASP A 136 -1.18 -11.22 5.43
C ASP A 136 -2.07 -10.65 4.32
N PHE A 137 -2.36 -11.42 3.26
CA PHE A 137 -3.34 -11.03 2.24
C PHE A 137 -4.75 -10.86 2.84
N GLU A 138 -5.21 -11.84 3.62
CA GLU A 138 -6.55 -11.83 4.24
C GLU A 138 -6.70 -10.65 5.21
N LYS A 139 -5.71 -10.44 6.08
CA LYS A 139 -5.71 -9.34 7.06
C LYS A 139 -5.71 -7.98 6.37
N ALA A 140 -4.90 -7.81 5.32
CA ALA A 140 -4.82 -6.56 4.57
C ALA A 140 -6.12 -6.26 3.82
N GLY A 141 -6.74 -7.26 3.19
CA GLY A 141 -8.04 -7.13 2.53
C GLY A 141 -9.15 -6.78 3.52
N THR A 142 -9.21 -7.48 4.65
CA THR A 142 -10.20 -7.22 5.71
C THR A 142 -10.07 -5.80 6.27
N SER A 143 -8.84 -5.36 6.52
CA SER A 143 -8.57 -4.02 7.05
C SER A 143 -8.95 -2.92 6.05
N LEU A 144 -8.66 -3.14 4.76
CA LEU A 144 -9.05 -2.22 3.69
C LEU A 144 -10.57 -2.08 3.57
N ASN A 145 -11.28 -3.22 3.56
CA ASN A 145 -12.74 -3.24 3.48
C ASN A 145 -13.37 -2.50 4.65
N ALA A 146 -12.89 -2.77 5.87
CA ALA A 146 -13.37 -2.07 7.07
C ALA A 146 -13.13 -0.55 6.99
N ALA A 147 -11.98 -0.11 6.46
CA ALA A 147 -11.68 1.30 6.28
C ALA A 147 -12.54 1.95 5.19
N SER A 148 -12.79 1.26 4.08
CA SER A 148 -13.68 1.73 3.00
C SER A 148 -15.12 1.87 3.49
N GLU A 149 -15.63 0.85 4.21
CA GLU A 149 -16.96 0.89 4.81
C GLU A 149 -17.12 2.03 5.82
N LYS A 150 -16.12 2.24 6.68
CA LYS A 150 -16.12 3.34 7.64
C LYS A 150 -16.17 4.68 6.91
N PHE A 151 -15.33 4.88 5.90
CA PHE A 151 -15.30 6.10 5.10
C PHE A 151 -16.65 6.36 4.41
N ALA A 152 -17.25 5.33 3.81
CA ALA A 152 -18.57 5.45 3.21
C ALA A 152 -19.63 5.87 4.24
N LYS A 153 -19.69 5.22 5.41
CA LYS A 153 -20.63 5.57 6.48
C LYS A 153 -20.48 7.02 6.95
N GLU A 154 -19.25 7.54 7.01
CA GLU A 154 -18.98 8.90 7.49
C GLU A 154 -19.29 9.97 6.44
N TYR A 155 -19.10 9.68 5.15
CA TYR A 155 -19.10 10.71 4.11
C TYR A 155 -20.02 10.50 2.91
N THR A 156 -20.54 9.29 2.63
CA THR A 156 -21.40 9.03 1.47
C THR A 156 -22.88 8.83 1.78
N VAL A 157 -23.27 8.61 3.04
CA VAL A 157 -24.66 8.35 3.46
C VAL A 157 -25.36 9.63 3.99
N GLN A 158 -25.10 10.79 3.38
CA GLN A 158 -25.80 12.05 3.71
C GLN A 158 -26.93 12.36 2.75
#